data_AF-A0A6M0FJQ0-F1
#
_entry.id   AF-A0A6M0FJQ0-F1
#
_cell.length_a   1.000
_cell.length_b   1.000
_cell.length_c   1.000
_cell.angle_alpha   90.00
_cell.angle_beta   90.00
_cell.angle_gamma   90.00
#
_symmetry.space_group_name_H-M   'P 1'
#
loop_
_entity.id
_entity.type
_entity.pdbx_description
1 polymer ?
#
loop_
_entity_poly.entity_id
_entity_poly.type
_entity_poly.pdbx_seq_one_letter_code
_entity_poly.pdbx_strand_id
1 'polypeptide(L)' 'MTETIQAERVTLYDLIDKFNFKLSENPAFFREWQDNLPEINEREKQQLHRVKNNYFNLAMRPMVEDMFNN' A
#
# COMPACT_ATOMS: atom_id res chain seq x y z
N MET A 1 -22.06 7.64 15.79
CA MET A 1 -21.97 8.56 14.64
C MET A 1 -20.89 8.00 13.74
N THR A 2 -21.17 7.78 12.45
CA THR A 2 -20.20 7.16 11.54
C THR A 2 -19.36 8.26 10.90
N GLU A 3 -18.04 8.20 11.08
CA GLU A 3 -17.13 9.14 10.43
C GLU A 3 -16.94 8.71 8.97
N THR A 4 -17.40 9.55 8.05
CA THR A 4 -17.25 9.32 6.60
C THR A 4 -16.06 10.12 6.10
N ILE A 5 -15.07 9.43 5.55
CA ILE A 5 -13.92 10.05 4.87
C ILE A 5 -14.21 10.07 3.38
N GLN A 6 -13.98 11.21 2.71
CA GLN A 6 -14.10 11.26 1.26
C GLN A 6 -12.97 10.46 0.61
N ALA A 7 -13.33 9.60 -0.35
CA ALA A 7 -12.38 8.71 -1.03
C ALA A 7 -11.24 9.46 -1.75
N GLU A 8 -11.47 10.71 -2.17
CA GLU A 8 -10.43 11.55 -2.78
C GLU A 8 -9.34 12.00 -1.79
N ARG A 9 -9.66 12.03 -0.49
CA ARG A 9 -8.76 12.52 0.57
C ARG A 9 -8.24 11.42 1.49
N VAL A 10 -8.74 10.19 1.33
CA VAL A 10 -8.34 9.08 2.20
C VAL A 10 -6.91 8.63 1.86
N THR A 11 -6.06 8.54 2.87
CA THR A 11 -4.69 8.05 2.71
C THR A 11 -4.59 6.60 3.15
N LEU A 12 -3.52 5.89 2.74
CA LEU A 12 -3.22 4.55 3.26
C LEU A 12 -3.05 4.55 4.78
N TYR A 13 -2.52 5.63 5.34
CA TYR A 13 -2.43 5.84 6.78
C TYR A 13 -3.81 5.86 7.44
N ASP A 14 -4.75 6.67 6.94
CA ASP A 14 -6.11 6.75 7.49
C ASP A 14 -6.81 5.38 7.49
N LEU A 15 -6.60 4.58 6.43
CA LEU A 15 -7.18 3.24 6.33
C LEU A 15 -6.63 2.30 7.42
N ILE A 16 -5.34 2.37 7.72
CA ILE A 16 -4.72 1.55 8.76
C ILE A 16 -5.12 2.03 10.15
N ASP A 17 -4.97 3.33 10.42
CA ASP A 17 -5.16 3.90 11.75
C ASP A 17 -6.64 3.89 12.18
N LYS A 18 -7.54 4.35 11.31
CA LYS A 18 -8.97 4.53 11.67
C LYS A 18 -9.79 3.27 11.46
N PHE A 19 -9.38 2.41 10.53
CA PHE A 19 -10.15 1.23 10.16
C PHE A 19 -9.42 -0.10 10.40
N ASN A 20 -8.20 -0.07 10.97
CA ASN A 20 -7.39 -1.26 11.25
C ASN A 20 -7.10 -2.13 10.02
N PHE A 21 -7.00 -1.52 8.84
CA PHE A 21 -6.62 -2.26 7.63
C PHE A 21 -5.20 -2.80 7.78
N LYS A 22 -4.94 -3.96 7.18
CA LYS A 22 -3.61 -4.56 7.12
C LYS A 22 -3.19 -4.69 5.67
N LEU A 23 -1.94 -4.34 5.39
CA LEU A 23 -1.31 -4.64 4.12
C LEU A 23 -1.23 -6.17 3.96
N SER A 24 -1.76 -6.67 2.85
CA SER A 24 -1.69 -8.08 2.48
C SER A 24 -0.69 -8.24 1.33
N GLU A 25 0.36 -9.01 1.55
CA GLU A 25 1.30 -9.41 0.49
C GLU A 25 0.94 -10.74 -0.17
N ASN A 26 -0.22 -11.31 0.18
CA ASN A 26 -0.61 -12.61 -0.33
C ASN A 26 -0.89 -12.53 -1.85
N PRO A 27 -0.15 -13.29 -2.68
CA PRO A 27 -0.32 -13.27 -4.13
C PRO A 27 -1.68 -13.79 -4.59
N ALA A 28 -2.42 -14.51 -3.75
CA ALA A 28 -3.78 -14.95 -4.06
C ALA A 28 -4.83 -13.82 -4.03
N PHE A 29 -4.49 -12.62 -3.52
CA PHE A 29 -5.40 -11.47 -3.56
C PHE A 29 -5.49 -10.90 -4.97
N PHE A 30 -6.71 -10.58 -5.40
CA PHE A 30 -6.99 -10.01 -6.73
C PHE A 30 -6.37 -10.82 -7.88
N ARG A 31 -6.51 -12.14 -7.81
CA ARG A 31 -5.97 -13.05 -8.84
C ARG A 31 -6.49 -12.72 -10.24
N GLU A 32 -7.72 -12.25 -10.34
CA GLU A 32 -8.32 -11.71 -11.57
C GLU A 32 -7.48 -10.62 -12.25
N TRP A 33 -6.70 -9.84 -11.49
CA TRP A 33 -5.81 -8.80 -12.03
C TRP A 33 -4.40 -9.33 -12.34
N GLN A 34 -4.07 -10.52 -11.87
CA GLN A 34 -2.75 -11.15 -12.03
C GLN A 34 -2.71 -12.19 -13.16
N ASP A 35 -3.83 -12.84 -13.47
CA ASP A 35 -3.88 -13.98 -14.41
C ASP A 35 -3.58 -13.58 -15.87
N ASN A 36 -3.76 -12.30 -16.26
CA ASN A 36 -3.56 -11.83 -17.65
C ASN A 36 -2.46 -10.76 -17.78
N LEU A 37 -1.47 -10.76 -16.88
CA LEU A 37 -0.35 -9.82 -16.95
C LEU A 37 0.70 -10.27 -17.99
N PRO A 38 1.36 -9.32 -18.66
CA PRO A 38 2.48 -9.64 -19.55
C PRO A 38 3.62 -10.28 -18.76
N GLU A 39 4.31 -11.23 -19.39
CA GLU A 39 5.53 -11.79 -18.83
C GLU A 39 6.59 -10.70 -18.73
N ILE A 40 7.10 -10.51 -17.51
CA ILE A 40 8.18 -9.57 -17.21
C ILE A 40 9.42 -10.34 -16.79
N ASN A 41 10.58 -9.83 -17.18
CA ASN A 41 11.86 -10.44 -16.82
C ASN A 41 12.23 -10.12 -15.37
N GLU A 42 13.24 -10.83 -14.85
CA GLU A 42 13.65 -10.69 -13.44
C GLU A 42 14.13 -9.27 -13.08
N ARG A 43 14.72 -8.52 -14.02
CA ARG A 43 15.15 -7.14 -13.77
C ARG A 43 13.94 -6.20 -13.63
N GLU A 44 12.94 -6.37 -14.49
CA GLU A 44 11.69 -5.61 -14.43
C GLU A 44 10.93 -5.90 -13.14
N LYS A 45 10.86 -7.16 -12.71
CA LYS A 45 10.30 -7.54 -11.40
C LYS A 45 11.00 -6.82 -10.26
N GLN A 46 12.33 -6.84 -10.23
CA GLN A 46 13.11 -6.15 -9.19
C GLN A 46 12.86 -4.65 -9.19
N GLN A 47 12.75 -4.03 -10.36
CA GLN A 47 12.46 -2.61 -10.49
C GLN A 47 11.06 -2.27 -9.97
N LEU A 48 10.04 -3.06 -10.32
CA LEU A 48 8.68 -2.90 -9.80
C LEU A 48 8.61 -3.09 -8.29
N HIS A 49 9.31 -4.10 -7.75
CA HIS A 49 9.43 -4.29 -6.31
C HIS A 49 10.04 -3.08 -5.61
N ARG A 50 11.08 -2.48 -6.18
CA ARG A 50 11.70 -1.27 -5.63
C ARG A 50 10.75 -0.08 -5.64
N VAL A 51 10.02 0.14 -6.74
CA VAL A 51 9.04 1.23 -6.85
C VAL A 51 7.89 1.02 -5.85
N LYS A 52 7.37 -0.21 -5.75
CA LYS A 52 6.35 -0.61 -4.76
C LYS A 52 6.80 -0.27 -3.34
N ASN A 53 7.99 -0.71 -2.95
CA ASN A 53 8.52 -0.47 -1.61
C ASN A 53 8.75 1.01 -1.33
N ASN A 54 9.30 1.76 -2.29
CA ASN A 54 9.49 3.20 -2.14
C ASN A 54 8.15 3.93 -1.97
N TYR A 55 7.13 3.56 -2.73
CA TYR A 55 5.79 4.13 -2.60
C TYR A 55 5.21 3.87 -1.21
N PHE A 56 5.25 2.62 -0.72
CA PHE A 56 4.77 2.30 0.62
C PHE A 56 5.55 3.06 1.71
N ASN A 57 6.87 3.18 1.59
CA ASN A 57 7.67 3.96 2.54
C ASN A 57 7.24 5.43 2.59
N LEU A 58 6.92 6.04 1.44
CA LEU A 58 6.45 7.43 1.37
C LEU A 58 5.00 7.56 1.88
N ALA A 59 4.13 6.64 1.51
CA ALA A 59 2.72 6.66 1.90
C ALA A 59 2.51 6.37 3.40
N MET A 60 3.41 5.58 4.01
CA MET A 60 3.42 5.29 5.45
C MET A 60 4.31 6.24 6.25
N ARG A 61 5.00 7.19 5.58
CA ARG A 61 5.89 8.15 6.23
C ARG A 61 5.26 8.95 7.39
N PRO A 62 3.96 9.31 7.36
CA PRO A 62 3.30 9.91 8.52
C PRO A 62 3.39 9.03 9.78
N MET A 63 3.26 7.70 9.66
CA MET A 63 3.44 6.77 10.81
C MET A 63 4.85 6.84 11.38
N VAL A 64 5.85 6.96 10.50
CA VAL A 64 7.26 6.91 10.87
C VAL A 64 7.66 8.18 11.62
N GLU A 65 7.25 9.36 11.14
CA GLU A 65 7.54 10.63 11.83
C GLU A 65 6.83 10.73 13.18
N ASP A 66 5.56 10.28 13.30
CA ASP A 66 4.85 10.25 14.58
C ASP A 66 5.50 9.30 15.60
N MET A 67 6.08 8.17 15.14
CA MET A 67 6.80 7.22 16.03
C MET A 67 8.14 7.76 16.57
N PHE A 68 8.76 8.74 15.91
CA PHE A 68 10.08 9.29 16.32
C PHE A 68 9.98 10.58 17.15
N ASN A 69 8.77 11.07 17.43
CA ASN A 69 8.55 12.36 18.10
C ASN A 69 8.05 12.23 19.56
N ASN A 70 8.34 11.10 20.22
CA ASN A 70 8.05 10.82 21.64
C ASN A 70 9.34 10.69 22.46
#